data_AF-A0A543CF39-F1
#
_entry.id   AF-A0A543CF39-F1
#
_cell.length_a   1.000
_cell.length_b   1.000
_cell.length_c   1.000
_cell.angle_alpha   90.00
_cell.angle_beta   90.00
_cell.angle_gamma   90.00
#
_symmetry.space_group_name_H-M   'P 1'
#
loop_
_entity.id
_entity.type
_entity.pdbx_description
1 polymer ?
#
loop_
_entity_poly.entity_id
_entity_poly.type
_entity_poly.pdbx_seq_one_letter_code
_entity_poly.pdbx_strand_id
1 'polypeptide(L)'
;MGPYPPPVPTPESAFLVGIAYGVLAVLGVLLGVIGSFEFSWQAGSVPVAAIALSVLNLAVFRAAGWAMESRLGAVVPAAPWMIILVVLSSRRPEGDLVVTGTAPGYVYMFGGAAAALVAIVWTRSSRSWLLNGAPQPPGIR
;
A
#
# COMPACT_ATOMS: atom_id res chain seq x y z
N MET A 1 -13.06 -36.25 15.87
CA MET A 1 -12.13 -35.62 14.90
C MET A 1 -11.41 -34.50 15.63
N GLY A 2 -10.14 -34.67 15.97
CA GLY A 2 -9.35 -33.58 16.57
C GLY A 2 -9.16 -32.44 15.57
N PRO A 3 -8.93 -31.19 16.02
CA PRO A 3 -8.62 -30.08 15.13
C PRO A 3 -7.37 -30.44 14.31
N TYR A 4 -7.48 -30.43 12.98
CA TYR A 4 -6.32 -30.59 12.11
C TYR A 4 -5.34 -29.44 12.40
N PRO A 5 -4.07 -29.70 12.77
CA PRO A 5 -3.09 -28.64 12.95
C PRO A 5 -2.92 -27.89 11.63
N PRO A 6 -2.82 -26.54 11.65
CA PRO A 6 -2.67 -25.79 10.42
C PRO A 6 -1.42 -26.24 9.67
N PRO A 7 -1.46 -26.26 8.32
CA PRO A 7 -0.27 -26.56 7.52
C PRO A 7 0.88 -25.62 7.93
N VAL A 8 2.03 -26.20 8.30
CA VAL A 8 3.24 -25.43 8.56
C VAL A 8 3.77 -24.94 7.20
N PRO A 9 4.03 -23.63 7.02
CA PRO A 9 4.62 -23.13 5.79
C PRO A 9 5.95 -23.84 5.50
N THR A 10 6.09 -24.41 4.30
CA THR A 10 7.38 -24.94 3.86
C THR A 10 8.36 -23.77 3.61
N PRO A 11 9.67 -23.96 3.80
CA PRO A 11 10.66 -22.89 3.56
C PRO A 11 10.56 -22.26 2.16
N GLU A 12 10.25 -23.05 1.14
CA GLU A 12 9.99 -22.58 -0.24
C GLU A 12 8.77 -21.63 -0.32
N SER A 13 7.68 -21.93 0.39
CA SER A 13 6.47 -21.11 0.36
C SER A 13 6.69 -19.77 1.06
N ALA A 14 7.43 -19.78 2.17
CA ALA A 14 7.83 -18.56 2.87
C ALA A 14 8.75 -17.69 2.00
N PHE A 15 9.68 -18.31 1.26
CA PHE A 15 10.58 -17.61 0.34
C PHE A 15 9.81 -16.95 -0.82
N LEU A 16 8.87 -17.66 -1.43
CA LEU A 16 8.02 -17.13 -2.51
C LEU A 16 7.18 -15.94 -2.03
N VAL A 17 6.58 -16.04 -0.84
CA VAL A 17 5.83 -14.94 -0.23
C VAL A 17 6.74 -13.74 0.02
N GLY A 18 7.97 -13.96 0.49
CA GLY A 18 8.98 -12.92 0.67
C GLY A 18 9.32 -12.19 -0.64
N ILE A 19 9.57 -12.93 -1.73
CA ILE A 19 9.80 -12.35 -3.06
C ILE A 19 8.59 -11.52 -3.49
N ALA A 20 7.37 -12.04 -3.31
CA ALA A 20 6.17 -11.37 -3.74
C ALA A 20 5.99 -10.02 -3.02
N TYR A 21 6.23 -9.95 -1.71
CA TYR A 21 6.28 -8.68 -0.99
C TYR A 21 7.42 -7.78 -1.44
N GLY A 22 8.59 -8.33 -1.77
CA GLY A 22 9.71 -7.58 -2.34
C GLY A 22 9.34 -6.89 -3.67
N VAL A 23 8.67 -7.61 -4.58
CA VAL A 23 8.18 -7.05 -5.85
C VAL A 23 7.16 -5.93 -5.60
N LEU A 24 6.24 -6.11 -4.65
CA LEU A 24 5.29 -5.07 -4.27
C LEU A 24 5.99 -3.81 -3.72
N ALA A 25 7.04 -3.98 -2.91
CA ALA A 25 7.81 -2.86 -2.40
C ALA A 25 8.49 -2.07 -3.54
N VAL A 26 9.11 -2.78 -4.49
CA VAL A 26 9.72 -2.17 -5.69
C VAL A 26 8.66 -1.44 -6.52
N LEU A 27 7.48 -2.04 -6.72
CA LEU A 27 6.37 -1.40 -7.42
C LEU A 27 5.95 -0.08 -6.75
N GLY A 28 5.88 -0.05 -5.42
CA GLY A 28 5.64 1.16 -4.64
C GLY A 28 6.67 2.27 -4.89
N VAL A 29 7.96 1.90 -4.88
CA VAL A 29 9.05 2.83 -5.19
C VAL A 29 8.89 3.41 -6.59
N LEU A 30 8.67 2.57 -7.60
CA LEU A 30 8.53 3.01 -8.99
C LEU A 30 7.34 3.97 -9.17
N LEU A 31 6.19 3.66 -8.55
CA LEU A 31 5.03 4.56 -8.57
C LEU A 31 5.33 5.90 -7.90
N GLY A 32 6.08 5.89 -6.79
CA GLY A 32 6.46 7.11 -6.09
C GLY A 32 7.39 7.97 -6.93
N VAL A 33 8.39 7.36 -7.58
CA VAL A 33 9.32 8.06 -8.47
C VAL A 33 8.58 8.64 -9.66
N ILE A 34 7.91 7.80 -10.45
CA ILE A 34 7.23 8.21 -11.69
C ILE A 34 6.17 9.29 -11.39
N GLY A 35 5.33 9.06 -10.39
CA GLY A 35 4.27 10.00 -10.06
C GLY A 35 4.80 11.34 -9.54
N SER A 36 5.96 11.36 -8.89
CA SER A 36 6.60 12.62 -8.46
C SER A 36 7.16 13.45 -9.61
N PHE A 37 7.28 12.91 -10.83
CA PHE A 37 7.68 13.67 -12.02
C PHE A 37 6.49 13.97 -12.95
N GLU A 38 5.51 13.07 -13.03
CA GLU A 38 4.40 13.16 -14.00
C GLU A 38 3.15 13.89 -13.48
N PHE A 39 3.09 14.28 -12.20
CA PHE A 39 1.89 14.88 -11.60
C PHE A 39 1.51 16.26 -12.16
N SER A 40 2.40 16.91 -12.91
CA SER A 40 2.29 18.33 -13.29
C SER A 40 1.32 18.62 -14.44
N TRP A 41 0.88 17.61 -15.18
CA TRP A 41 -0.02 17.76 -16.32
C TRP A 41 -1.42 18.24 -15.90
N GLN A 42 -1.87 19.33 -16.52
CA GLN A 42 -3.16 19.98 -16.26
C GLN A 42 -3.98 20.12 -17.55
N ALA A 43 -5.31 20.04 -17.42
CA ALA A 43 -6.27 20.38 -18.46
C ALA A 43 -7.08 21.58 -17.98
N GLY A 44 -6.74 22.78 -18.47
CA GLY A 44 -7.26 24.03 -17.90
C GLY A 44 -6.78 24.20 -16.46
N SER A 45 -7.71 24.32 -15.51
CA SER A 45 -7.42 24.41 -14.07
C SER A 45 -7.42 23.06 -13.34
N VAL A 46 -7.72 21.96 -14.04
CA VAL A 46 -7.87 20.64 -13.43
C VAL A 46 -6.55 19.87 -13.50
N PRO A 47 -5.98 19.41 -12.36
CA PRO A 47 -4.74 18.63 -12.31
C PRO A 47 -5.01 17.17 -12.67
N VAL A 48 -5.29 16.91 -13.95
CA VAL A 48 -5.70 15.59 -14.46
C VAL A 48 -4.69 14.49 -14.18
N ALA A 49 -3.39 14.75 -14.32
CA ALA A 49 -2.38 13.72 -14.05
C ALA A 49 -2.31 13.35 -12.57
N ALA A 50 -2.35 14.34 -11.67
CA ALA A 50 -2.38 14.09 -10.22
C ALA A 50 -3.60 13.23 -9.81
N ILE A 51 -4.77 13.49 -10.39
CA ILE A 51 -5.98 12.70 -10.15
C ILE A 51 -5.81 11.28 -10.69
N ALA A 52 -5.37 11.14 -11.94
CA ALA A 52 -5.17 9.84 -12.58
C ALA A 52 -4.14 8.98 -11.82
N LEU A 53 -3.02 9.56 -11.40
CA LEU A 53 -2.00 8.89 -10.60
C LEU A 53 -2.51 8.49 -9.21
N SER A 54 -3.37 9.31 -8.59
CA SER A 54 -4.02 8.96 -7.32
C SER A 54 -4.97 7.77 -7.46
N VAL A 55 -5.74 7.71 -8.55
CA VAL A 55 -6.61 6.58 -8.87
C VAL A 55 -5.79 5.32 -9.19
N LEU A 56 -4.69 5.48 -9.92
CA LEU A 56 -3.75 4.39 -10.20
C LEU A 56 -3.18 3.79 -8.90
N ASN A 57 -2.72 4.65 -7.97
CA ASN A 57 -2.24 4.22 -6.66
C ASN A 57 -3.31 3.43 -5.90
N LEU A 58 -4.56 3.92 -5.87
CA LEU A 58 -5.68 3.21 -5.24
C LEU A 58 -5.85 1.81 -5.86
N ALA A 59 -5.89 1.72 -7.18
CA ALA A 59 -6.08 0.47 -7.90
C ALA A 59 -4.94 -0.53 -7.59
N VAL A 60 -3.68 -0.08 -7.65
CA VAL A 60 -2.52 -0.93 -7.40
C VAL A 60 -2.46 -1.40 -5.96
N PHE A 61 -2.61 -0.50 -4.97
CA PHE A 61 -2.55 -0.88 -3.56
C PHE A 61 -3.70 -1.82 -3.19
N ARG A 62 -4.89 -1.60 -3.76
CA ARG A 62 -6.05 -2.46 -3.53
C ARG A 62 -5.90 -3.83 -4.20
N ALA A 63 -5.33 -3.88 -5.41
CA ALA A 63 -5.04 -5.12 -6.11
C ALA A 63 -3.98 -5.94 -5.36
N ALA A 64 -2.94 -5.30 -4.84
CA ALA A 64 -1.91 -5.95 -4.04
C ALA A 64 -2.47 -6.54 -2.73
N GLY A 65 -3.33 -5.79 -2.03
CA GLY A 65 -4.04 -6.27 -0.85
C GLY A 65 -4.96 -7.45 -1.13
N TRP A 66 -5.62 -7.45 -2.30
CA TRP A 66 -6.45 -8.57 -2.75
C TRP A 66 -5.64 -9.80 -3.11
N ALA A 67 -4.58 -9.63 -3.89
CA ALA A 67 -3.71 -10.71 -4.35
C ALA A 67 -2.99 -11.43 -3.19
N MET A 68 -2.66 -10.70 -2.12
CA MET A 68 -2.03 -11.27 -0.92
C MET A 68 -3.04 -11.72 0.14
N GLU A 69 -4.34 -11.49 -0.06
CA GLU A 69 -5.41 -11.74 0.92
C GLU A 69 -5.11 -11.19 2.33
N SER A 70 -4.32 -10.13 2.38
CA SER A 70 -3.72 -9.61 3.61
C SER A 70 -3.63 -8.11 3.54
N ARG A 71 -3.91 -7.46 4.67
CA ARG A 71 -3.72 -6.02 4.81
C ARG A 71 -2.27 -5.60 4.55
N LEU A 72 -1.29 -6.46 4.85
CA LEU A 72 0.12 -6.22 4.53
C LEU A 72 0.35 -6.09 3.01
N GLY A 73 -0.42 -6.81 2.19
CA GLY A 73 -0.34 -6.69 0.73
C GLY A 73 -0.64 -5.29 0.20
N ALA A 74 -1.52 -4.53 0.86
CA ALA A 74 -1.81 -3.14 0.51
C ALA A 74 -0.78 -2.16 1.12
N VAL A 75 -0.27 -2.45 2.32
CA VAL A 75 0.70 -1.61 3.03
C VAL A 75 2.07 -1.60 2.35
N VAL A 76 2.54 -2.77 1.92
CA VAL A 76 3.90 -2.97 1.40
C VAL A 76 4.22 -2.14 0.14
N PRO A 77 3.32 -1.97 -0.85
CA PRO A 77 3.56 -1.02 -1.94
C PRO A 77 3.28 0.44 -1.53
N ALA A 78 2.35 0.69 -0.61
CA ALA A 78 1.98 2.05 -0.20
C ALA A 78 3.07 2.75 0.63
N ALA A 79 3.79 2.02 1.50
CA ALA A 79 4.80 2.60 2.38
C ALA A 79 6.03 3.13 1.60
N PRO A 80 6.68 2.37 0.70
CA PRO A 80 7.78 2.88 -0.11
C PRO A 80 7.34 4.01 -1.05
N TRP A 81 6.13 3.95 -1.60
CA TRP A 81 5.56 5.07 -2.37
C TRP A 81 5.56 6.36 -1.55
N MET A 82 5.05 6.31 -0.31
CA MET A 82 4.99 7.46 0.59
C MET A 82 6.39 7.95 0.99
N ILE A 83 7.33 7.03 1.24
CA ILE A 83 8.72 7.38 1.56
C ILE A 83 9.35 8.13 0.40
N ILE A 84 9.26 7.60 -0.82
CA ILE A 84 9.81 8.26 -2.02
C ILE A 84 9.17 9.63 -2.22
N LEU A 85 7.85 9.71 -2.10
CA LEU A 85 7.13 10.97 -2.20
C LEU A 85 7.66 12.01 -1.21
N VAL A 86 7.81 11.65 0.07
CA VAL A 86 8.33 12.57 1.11
C VAL A 86 9.79 12.95 0.86
N VAL A 87 10.64 11.98 0.47
CA VAL A 87 12.05 12.23 0.17
C VAL A 87 12.18 13.21 -1.00
N LEU A 88 11.42 12.99 -2.08
CA LEU A 88 11.42 13.87 -3.24
C LEU A 88 10.71 15.21 -2.95
N SER A 89 9.76 15.24 -2.01
CA SER A 89 9.09 16.47 -1.55
C SER A 89 9.92 17.29 -0.57
N SER A 90 11.07 16.80 -0.09
CA SER A 90 11.90 17.52 0.87
C SER A 90 12.60 18.71 0.19
N ARG A 91 12.63 19.87 0.87
CA ARG A 91 13.15 21.14 0.32
C ARG A 91 14.56 20.98 -0.24
N ARG A 92 14.76 21.42 -1.49
CA ARG A 92 16.11 21.69 -1.99
C ARG A 92 16.63 23.01 -1.41
N PRO A 93 17.96 23.22 -1.33
CA PRO A 93 18.58 24.46 -0.85
C PRO A 93 18.13 25.72 -1.62
N GLU A 94 17.54 25.53 -2.81
CA GLU A 94 17.01 26.56 -3.68
C GLU A 94 15.69 27.19 -3.19
N GLY A 95 15.03 26.60 -2.19
CA GLY A 95 13.77 27.12 -1.62
C GLY A 95 12.49 26.66 -2.34
N ASP A 96 12.61 25.87 -3.40
CA ASP A 96 11.50 25.25 -4.12
C ASP A 96 11.29 23.78 -3.70
N LEU A 97 10.04 23.34 -3.78
CA LEU A 97 9.57 22.03 -3.34
C LEU A 97 9.14 21.25 -4.59
N VAL A 98 9.72 20.07 -4.85
CA VAL A 98 9.49 19.33 -6.11
C VAL A 98 8.03 18.90 -6.29
N VAL A 99 7.30 18.67 -5.20
CA VAL A 99 5.89 18.24 -5.23
C VAL A 99 4.97 19.17 -4.43
N THR A 100 5.43 19.70 -3.30
CA THR A 100 4.63 20.71 -2.56
C THR A 100 4.93 22.10 -3.12
N GLY A 101 4.02 23.07 -3.05
CA GLY A 101 4.23 24.40 -3.67
C GLY A 101 3.49 24.66 -4.98
N THR A 102 2.87 23.63 -5.58
CA THR A 102 1.88 23.79 -6.66
C THR A 102 0.59 23.04 -6.33
N ALA A 103 -0.56 23.55 -6.79
CA ALA A 103 -1.87 22.92 -6.55
C ALA A 103 -1.95 21.43 -6.99
N PRO A 104 -1.39 21.02 -8.16
CA PRO A 104 -1.39 19.62 -8.59
C PRO A 104 -0.64 18.68 -7.64
N GLY A 105 0.49 19.12 -7.10
CA GLY A 105 1.29 18.26 -6.24
C GLY A 105 0.65 18.04 -4.86
N TYR A 106 -0.10 19.01 -4.34
CA TYR A 106 -0.98 18.77 -3.19
C TYR A 106 -2.07 17.73 -3.50
N VAL A 107 -2.69 17.81 -4.69
CA VAL A 107 -3.70 16.82 -5.10
C VAL A 107 -3.11 15.42 -5.18
N TYR A 108 -1.90 15.27 -5.74
CA TYR A 108 -1.23 13.97 -5.81
C TYR A 108 -0.84 13.45 -4.42
N MET A 109 -0.30 14.32 -3.56
CA MET A 109 0.12 13.94 -2.20
C MET A 109 -1.06 13.47 -1.35
N PHE A 110 -2.09 14.30 -1.24
CA PHE A 110 -3.27 13.97 -0.42
C PHE A 110 -4.13 12.89 -1.08
N GLY A 111 -4.28 12.93 -2.41
CA GLY A 111 -5.02 11.92 -3.17
C GLY A 111 -4.38 10.54 -3.07
N GLY A 112 -3.06 10.45 -3.22
CA GLY A 112 -2.32 9.20 -3.05
C GLY A 112 -2.33 8.68 -1.61
N ALA A 113 -2.26 9.56 -0.61
CA ALA A 113 -2.37 9.17 0.79
C ALA A 113 -3.78 8.65 1.13
N ALA A 114 -4.82 9.33 0.65
CA ALA A 114 -6.20 8.88 0.79
C ALA A 114 -6.42 7.53 0.09
N ALA A 115 -5.87 7.36 -1.11
CA ALA A 115 -5.89 6.09 -1.85
C ALA A 115 -5.25 4.94 -1.05
N ALA A 116 -4.08 5.16 -0.45
CA ALA A 116 -3.43 4.19 0.42
C ALA A 116 -4.31 3.81 1.61
N LEU A 117 -4.88 4.79 2.31
CA LEU A 117 -5.76 4.55 3.46
C LEU A 117 -7.00 3.74 3.05
N VAL A 118 -7.67 4.13 1.96
CA VAL A 118 -8.85 3.41 1.44
C VAL A 118 -8.48 1.96 1.09
N ALA A 119 -7.39 1.76 0.36
CA ALA A 119 -6.93 0.41 -0.02
C ALA A 119 -6.64 -0.46 1.21
N ILE A 120 -5.94 0.07 2.21
CA ILE A 120 -5.58 -0.64 3.44
C ILE A 120 -6.83 -0.95 4.28
N VAL A 121 -7.73 0.02 4.43
CA VAL A 121 -8.95 -0.13 5.25
C VAL A 121 -9.88 -1.16 4.62
N TRP A 122 -10.07 -1.12 3.29
CA TRP A 122 -10.96 -2.04 2.58
C TRP A 122 -10.38 -3.44 2.38
N THR A 123 -9.06 -3.59 2.45
CA THR A 123 -8.42 -4.91 2.44
C THR A 123 -8.65 -5.59 3.80
N ARG A 124 -9.49 -6.63 3.81
CA ARG A 124 -9.71 -7.47 4.98
C ARG A 124 -8.56 -8.47 5.10
N SER A 125 -7.95 -8.57 6.28
CA SER A 125 -7.11 -9.72 6.62
C SER A 125 -8.03 -10.89 6.96
N SER A 126 -7.83 -12.04 6.32
CA SER A 126 -8.53 -13.26 6.72
C SER A 126 -8.14 -13.61 8.17
N ARG A 127 -9.14 -14.03 8.96
CA ARG A 127 -9.14 -14.03 10.43
C ARG A 127 -7.98 -14.84 11.01
N SER A 128 -7.30 -14.25 12.00
CA SER A 128 -6.31 -14.96 12.82
C SER A 128 -6.97 -16.14 13.52
N TRP A 129 -6.42 -17.34 13.30
CA TRP A 129 -6.81 -18.56 14.02
C TRP A 129 -6.68 -18.41 15.54
N LEU A 130 -5.83 -17.49 16.01
CA LEU A 130 -5.67 -17.14 17.42
C LEU A 130 -6.98 -16.63 18.05
N LEU A 131 -7.86 -16.02 17.24
CA LEU A 131 -9.15 -15.52 17.71
C LEU A 131 -10.26 -16.58 17.66
N ASN A 132 -10.07 -17.66 16.89
CA ASN A 132 -11.07 -18.71 16.69
C ASN A 132 -10.73 -20.06 17.36
N GLY A 133 -9.56 -20.15 18.03
CA GLY A 133 -8.99 -21.43 18.45
C GLY A 133 -8.61 -21.56 19.93
N ALA A 134 -9.04 -20.66 20.82
CA ALA A 134 -8.86 -20.91 22.26
C ALA A 134 -9.76 -22.11 22.66
N PRO A 135 -9.20 -23.24 23.11
CA PRO A 135 -10.01 -24.35 23.59
C PRO A 135 -10.86 -23.85 24.77
N GLN A 136 -12.18 -24.00 24.66
CA GLN A 136 -13.08 -23.71 25.78
C GLN A 136 -12.71 -24.68 26.92
N PRO A 137 -12.35 -24.18 28.13
CA PRO A 137 -12.06 -25.08 29.25
C PRO A 137 -13.26 -25.98 29.49
N PRO A 138 -13.07 -27.29 29.72
CA PRO A 138 -14.19 -28.19 29.96
C PRO A 138 -15.01 -27.64 31.13
N GLY A 139 -16.26 -27.29 30.81
CA GLY A 139 -17.19 -26.75 31.78
C GLY A 139 -17.40 -27.74 32.91
N ILE A 140 -17.15 -27.25 34.13
CA ILE A 140 -17.64 -27.84 35.36
C ILE A 140 -19.18 -27.77 35.27
N ARG A 141 -19.82 -28.92 35.04
CA ARG A 141 -21.23 -29.15 35.36
C ARG A 141 -21.30 -30.09 36.55
#